data_AF-A0A8C6ZBP2-F1
#
_entry.id   AF-A0A8C6ZBP2-F1
#
_cell.length_a   1.000
_cell.length_b   1.000
_cell.length_c   1.000
_cell.angle_alpha   90.00
_cell.angle_beta   90.00
_cell.angle_gamma   90.00
#
_symmetry.space_group_name_H-M   'P 1'
#
loop_
_entity.id
_entity.type
_entity.pdbx_description
1 polymer ?
#
loop_
_entity_poly.entity_id
_entity_poly.type
_entity_poly.pdbx_seq_one_letter_code
_entity_poly.pdbx_strand_id
1 'polypeptide(L)'
;SRLRRGWKYHDGKIYYFSSDRKPWQDAEDFCVSKRSHLVSVTSAAEQEYLARQAGTGFYWIGLTDNEPEGIWRWVDGTEYQQNAR
;
A
#
# COMPACT_ATOMS: atom_id res chain seq x y z
N SER A 1 -19.64 4.55 12.24
CA SER A 1 -18.49 5.41 11.86
C SER A 1 -18.62 5.75 10.37
N ARG A 2 -18.33 6.99 9.95
CA ARG A 2 -18.35 7.36 8.52
C ARG A 2 -16.95 7.17 7.96
N LEU A 3 -16.80 6.39 6.89
CA LEU A 3 -15.55 6.32 6.12
C LEU A 3 -15.19 7.73 5.63
N ARG A 4 -13.90 8.09 5.69
CA ARG A 4 -13.42 9.36 5.13
C ARG A 4 -13.70 9.38 3.62
N ARG A 5 -14.16 10.51 3.08
CA ARG A 5 -14.44 10.66 1.65
C ARG A 5 -13.19 10.28 0.83
N GLY A 6 -13.38 9.46 -0.21
CA GLY A 6 -12.29 8.96 -1.07
C GLY A 6 -11.61 7.68 -0.58
N TRP A 7 -11.91 7.21 0.62
CA TRP A 7 -11.40 5.93 1.13
C TRP A 7 -12.38 4.80 0.84
N LYS A 8 -11.84 3.61 0.51
CA LYS A 8 -12.62 2.41 0.20
C LYS A 8 -12.38 1.35 1.27
N TYR A 9 -13.45 0.76 1.79
CA TYR A 9 -13.35 -0.38 2.71
C TYR A 9 -13.38 -1.70 1.92
N HIS A 10 -12.47 -2.61 2.23
CA HIS A 10 -12.47 -3.97 1.72
C HIS A 10 -11.79 -4.91 2.72
N ASP A 11 -12.48 -5.98 3.09
CA ASP A 11 -11.97 -7.05 3.95
C ASP A 11 -11.28 -6.59 5.24
N GLY A 12 -11.96 -5.76 6.03
CA GLY A 12 -11.41 -5.25 7.31
C GLY A 12 -10.40 -4.11 7.17
N LYS A 13 -9.93 -3.81 5.97
CA LYS A 13 -8.94 -2.76 5.67
C LYS A 13 -9.59 -1.56 4.97
N ILE A 14 -8.91 -0.41 5.01
CA ILE A 14 -9.35 0.82 4.35
C ILE A 14 -8.22 1.34 3.46
N TYR A 15 -8.54 1.57 2.19
CA TYR A 15 -7.58 1.93 1.14
C TYR A 15 -7.87 3.33 0.60
N TYR A 16 -6.81 4.03 0.20
CA TYR A 16 -6.88 5.29 -0.53
C TYR A 16 -6.04 5.19 -1.80
N PHE A 17 -6.67 5.48 -2.94
CA PHE A 17 -6.01 5.51 -4.24
C PHE A 17 -5.75 6.97 -4.61
N SER A 18 -4.49 7.39 -4.60
CA SER A 18 -4.11 8.78 -4.89
C SER A 18 -4.31 9.13 -6.36
N SER A 19 -4.78 10.35 -6.64
CA SER A 19 -4.82 10.89 -8.01
C SER A 19 -3.47 11.42 -8.49
N ASP A 20 -2.59 11.78 -7.56
CA ASP A 20 -1.36 12.52 -7.86
C ASP A 20 -0.18 11.58 -7.94
N ARG A 21 0.68 11.79 -8.95
CA ARG A 21 1.93 11.03 -9.10
C ARG A 21 3.01 11.68 -8.24
N LYS A 22 3.72 10.87 -7.45
CA LYS A 22 4.79 11.28 -6.54
C LYS A 22 5.96 10.32 -6.65
N PRO A 23 7.20 10.76 -6.37
CA PRO A 23 8.28 9.85 -5.99
C PRO A 23 7.82 8.94 -4.83
N TRP A 24 8.42 7.75 -4.72
CA TRP A 24 8.00 6.77 -3.73
C TRP A 24 8.07 7.32 -2.29
N GLN A 25 9.14 8.03 -1.93
CA GLN A 25 9.30 8.63 -0.60
C GLN A 25 8.21 9.67 -0.30
N ASP A 26 7.97 10.60 -1.23
CA ASP A 26 6.91 11.60 -1.10
C ASP A 26 5.50 10.98 -1.03
N ALA A 27 5.30 9.81 -1.65
CA ALA A 27 4.05 9.07 -1.57
C ALA A 27 3.84 8.46 -0.18
N GLU A 28 4.89 7.89 0.41
CA GLU A 28 4.86 7.39 1.78
C GLU A 28 4.65 8.51 2.79
N ASP A 29 5.39 9.62 2.67
CA ASP A 29 5.23 10.80 3.54
C ASP A 29 3.80 11.35 3.46
N PHE A 30 3.20 11.35 2.27
CA PHE A 30 1.80 11.70 2.08
C PHE A 30 0.87 10.73 2.82
N CYS A 31 1.08 9.42 2.70
CA CYS A 31 0.30 8.42 3.44
C CYS A 31 0.43 8.60 4.96
N VAL A 32 1.63 8.84 5.48
CA VAL A 32 1.90 9.10 6.90
C VAL A 32 1.16 10.34 7.38
N SER A 33 1.14 11.41 6.57
CA SER A 33 0.36 12.62 6.86
C SER A 33 -1.16 12.36 7.00
N LYS A 34 -1.67 11.27 6.40
CA LYS A 34 -3.06 10.84 6.51
C LYS A 34 -3.31 9.85 7.65
N ARG A 35 -2.29 9.52 8.45
CA ARG A 35 -2.27 8.45 9.47
C ARG A 35 -2.47 7.06 8.84
N SER A 36 -1.71 6.81 7.77
CA SER A 36 -1.70 5.56 7.00
C SER A 36 -0.29 5.32 6.43
N HIS A 37 -0.12 4.24 5.68
CA HIS A 37 1.12 3.90 4.99
C HIS A 37 0.80 3.46 3.55
N LEU A 38 1.79 3.47 2.66
CA LEU A 38 1.70 2.75 1.40
C LEU A 38 1.37 1.27 1.68
N VAL A 39 0.50 0.71 0.83
CA VAL A 39 -0.17 -0.55 1.10
C VAL A 39 0.80 -1.74 1.13
N SER A 40 0.65 -2.61 2.14
CA SER A 40 1.20 -3.97 2.13
C SER A 40 0.24 -4.94 1.46
N VAL A 41 0.78 -5.95 0.78
CA VAL A 41 -0.02 -6.99 0.16
C VAL A 41 0.25 -8.31 0.88
N THR A 42 -0.78 -8.85 1.50
CA THR A 42 -0.71 -10.00 2.41
C THR A 42 -1.46 -11.23 1.93
N SER A 43 -2.23 -11.11 0.84
CA SER A 43 -2.95 -12.23 0.23
C SER A 43 -3.17 -12.05 -1.27
N ALA A 44 -3.41 -13.16 -1.97
CA ALA A 44 -3.79 -13.13 -3.38
C ALA A 44 -5.12 -12.42 -3.63
N ALA A 45 -6.08 -12.52 -2.70
CA ALA A 45 -7.36 -11.83 -2.78
C ALA A 45 -7.19 -10.31 -2.65
N GLU A 46 -6.31 -9.85 -1.76
CA GLU A 46 -5.97 -8.44 -1.63
C GLU A 46 -5.27 -7.93 -2.90
N GLN A 47 -4.31 -8.67 -3.45
CA GLN A 47 -3.65 -8.34 -4.71
C GLN A 47 -4.66 -8.19 -5.86
N GLU A 48 -5.61 -9.12 -5.97
CA GLU A 48 -6.65 -9.08 -7.01
C GLU A 48 -7.57 -7.87 -6.83
N TYR A 49 -8.00 -7.58 -5.60
CA TYR A 49 -8.81 -6.41 -5.30
C TYR A 49 -8.09 -5.11 -5.70
N LEU A 50 -6.83 -4.95 -5.28
CA LEU A 50 -6.03 -3.76 -5.56
C LEU A 50 -5.80 -3.58 -7.07
N ALA A 51 -5.49 -4.65 -7.80
CA ALA A 51 -5.32 -4.62 -9.25
C ALA A 51 -6.61 -4.19 -9.97
N ARG A 52 -7.76 -4.73 -9.56
CA ARG A 52 -9.07 -4.33 -10.10
C ARG A 52 -9.39 -2.85 -9.84
N GLN A 53 -9.03 -2.33 -8.66
CA GLN A 53 -9.23 -0.92 -8.34
C GLN A 53 -8.26 0.01 -9.07
N ALA A 54 -7.01 -0.43 -9.28
CA ALA A 54 -5.99 0.33 -10.00
C ALA A 54 -6.31 0.47 -11.50
N GLY A 55 -7.02 -0.51 -12.08
CA GLY A 55 -7.33 -0.53 -13.50
C GLY A 55 -6.05 -0.63 -14.33
N THR A 56 -5.81 0.34 -15.20
CA THR A 56 -4.58 0.45 -16.00
C THR A 56 -3.53 1.39 -15.38
N GLY A 57 -3.80 1.93 -14.19
CA GLY A 57 -2.90 2.84 -13.49
C GLY A 57 -1.77 2.12 -12.75
N PHE A 58 -0.62 2.79 -12.62
CA PHE A 58 0.49 2.34 -11.80
C PHE A 58 0.51 3.10 -10.48
N TYR A 59 0.56 2.37 -9.37
CA TYR A 59 0.55 2.91 -8.02
C TYR A 59 1.76 2.40 -7.25
N TRP A 60 2.32 3.26 -6.41
CA TRP A 60 3.31 2.81 -5.43
C TRP A 60 2.64 1.96 -4.36
N ILE A 61 3.38 0.94 -3.91
CA ILE A 61 3.04 0.10 -2.76
C ILE A 61 4.17 0.19 -1.75
N GLY A 62 3.94 -0.32 -0.55
CA GLY A 62 4.83 -0.14 0.58
C GLY A 62 6.06 -1.04 0.60
N LEU A 63 6.31 -1.82 -0.44
CA LEU A 63 7.43 -2.77 -0.48
C LEU A 63 8.72 -2.01 -0.79
N THR A 64 9.71 -2.12 0.08
CA THR A 64 11.01 -1.43 -0.08
C THR A 64 12.15 -2.29 0.44
N ASP A 65 13.33 -2.07 -0.11
CA ASP A 65 14.61 -2.62 0.34
C ASP A 65 15.64 -1.53 0.65
N ASN A 66 15.24 -0.26 0.76
CA ASN A 66 16.20 0.85 0.88
C ASN A 66 16.91 0.96 2.23
N GLU A 67 16.34 0.44 3.32
CA GLU A 67 16.90 0.62 4.66
C GLU A 67 16.54 -0.55 5.59
N PRO A 68 17.43 -1.52 5.86
CA PRO A 68 18.76 -1.67 5.29
C PRO A 68 18.70 -2.15 3.83
N GLU A 69 19.64 -1.65 3.02
CA GLU A 69 19.78 -2.02 1.60
C GLU A 69 19.78 -3.55 1.42
N GLY A 70 18.93 -4.06 0.52
CA GLY A 70 18.86 -5.48 0.15
C GLY A 70 17.97 -6.35 1.05
N ILE A 71 17.30 -5.78 2.06
CA ILE A 71 16.31 -6.50 2.88
C ILE A 71 14.90 -5.96 2.59
N TRP A 72 14.10 -6.76 1.89
CA TRP A 72 12.71 -6.43 1.59
C TRP A 72 11.83 -6.37 2.84
N ARG A 73 11.09 -5.28 2.98
CA ARG A 73 10.13 -5.04 4.07
C ARG A 73 8.96 -4.20 3.59
N TRP A 74 7.83 -4.30 4.30
CA TRP A 74 6.72 -3.37 4.15
C TRP A 74 6.92 -2.17 5.08
N VAL A 75 6.72 -0.95 4.57
CA VAL A 75 6.87 0.30 5.35
C VAL A 75 5.86 0.43 6.50
N ASP A 76 4.73 -0.27 6.42
CA ASP A 76 3.72 -0.32 7.49
C ASP A 76 4.08 -1.30 8.62
N GLY A 77 5.23 -1.98 8.52
CA GLY A 77 5.73 -2.95 9.49
C GLY A 77 5.14 -4.36 9.32
N THR A 78 4.32 -4.61 8.30
CA THR A 78 3.83 -5.95 7.98
C THR A 78 4.99 -6.88 7.67
N GLU A 79 4.93 -8.12 8.16
CA GLU A 79 5.96 -9.12 7.92
C GLU A 79 6.01 -9.48 6.42
N TYR A 80 7.21 -9.35 5.83
CA TYR A 80 7.44 -9.78 4.46
C TYR A 80 7.70 -11.29 4.40
N GLN A 81 6.75 -12.06 3.84
CA GLN A 81 6.90 -13.50 3.71
C GLN A 81 7.58 -13.87 2.39
N GLN A 82 8.91 -13.95 2.41
CA GLN A 82 9.75 -14.23 1.24
C GLN A 82 9.55 -15.65 0.64
N ASN A 83 8.81 -16.53 1.32
CA ASN A 83 8.71 -17.97 0.99
C ASN A 83 7.28 -18.55 1.01
N ALA A 84 6.25 -17.75 0.71
CA ALA A 84 4.92 -18.30 0.45
C ALA A 84 4.94 -19.08 -0.89
N ARG A 85 5.36 -20.35 -0.82
CA ARG A 85 5.19 -21.34 -1.88
C ARG A 85 3.75 -21.81 -1.93
#